data_AF-A0A7Z9UWE3-F1
#
_entry.id   AF-A0A7Z9UWE3-F1
#
_cell.length_a   1.000
_cell.length_b   1.000
_cell.length_c   1.000
_cell.angle_alpha   90.00
_cell.angle_beta   90.00
_cell.angle_gamma   90.00
#
_symmetry.space_group_name_H-M   'P 1'
#
loop_
_entity.id
_entity.type
_entity.pdbx_description
1 polymer ?
#
loop_
_entity_poly.entity_id
_entity_poly.type
_entity_poly.pdbx_seq_one_letter_code
_entity_poly.pdbx_strand_id
1 'polypeptide(L)' 'EETRIIVHCHGVFDLIHPGHLRYFEEAKGFGDILVVTLSPDRFVNKGPERPIFNQKLRSEALAALQIIDFVA' A
#
# COMPACT_ATOMS: atom_id res chain seq x y z
N GLU A 1 -23.89 16.37 4.80
CA GLU A 1 -22.79 15.60 4.20
C GLU A 1 -22.54 14.39 5.08
N GLU A 2 -22.49 13.19 4.51
CA GLU A 2 -22.18 11.99 5.29
C GLU A 2 -20.69 11.97 5.66
N THR A 3 -20.38 11.68 6.93
CA THR A 3 -19.01 11.48 7.39
C THR A 3 -18.46 10.20 6.78
N ARG A 4 -17.33 10.29 6.06
CA ARG A 4 -16.60 9.14 5.55
C ARG A 4 -15.45 8.78 6.48
N ILE A 5 -15.26 7.49 6.70
CA ILE A 5 -14.13 6.93 7.46
C ILE A 5 -12.99 6.65 6.48
N ILE A 6 -11.83 7.24 6.76
CA ILE A 6 -10.60 7.03 5.98
C ILE A 6 -9.70 6.07 6.75
N VAL A 7 -9.35 4.97 6.11
CA VAL A 7 -8.39 3.99 6.59
C VAL A 7 -7.05 4.24 5.92
N HIS A 8 -5.98 4.22 6.71
CA HIS A 8 -4.62 4.43 6.24
C HIS A 8 -3.75 3.21 6.50
N CYS A 9 -3.13 2.70 5.44
CA CYS A 9 -2.09 1.67 5.53
C CYS A 9 -0.75 2.25 5.09
N HIS A 10 0.32 1.95 5.82
CA HIS A 10 1.68 2.35 5.45
C HIS A 10 2.62 1.14 5.40
N GLY A 11 3.55 1.13 4.46
CA GLY A 11 4.55 0.07 4.39
C GLY A 11 5.49 0.14 3.18
N VAL A 12 6.33 -0.88 3.04
CA VAL A 12 7.22 -1.01 1.88
C VAL A 12 6.48 -1.60 0.68
N PHE A 13 5.70 -2.67 0.89
CA PHE A 13 4.95 -3.36 -0.17
C PHE A 13 5.81 -3.78 -1.38
N ASP A 14 7.02 -4.28 -1.11
CA ASP A 14 7.87 -4.91 -2.12
C ASP A 14 7.30 -6.29 -2.50
N LEU A 15 7.43 -6.68 -3.77
CA LEU A 15 6.88 -7.93 -4.34
C LEU A 15 5.43 -8.21 -3.88
N ILE A 16 4.44 -7.51 -4.46
CA ILE A 16 3.02 -7.73 -4.15
C ILE A 16 2.67 -9.21 -4.24
N HIS A 17 2.08 -9.72 -3.16
CA HIS A 17 1.73 -11.13 -2.98
C HIS A 17 0.40 -11.23 -2.22
N PRO A 18 -0.25 -12.41 -2.16
CA PRO A 18 -1.57 -12.56 -1.55
C PRO A 18 -1.69 -12.06 -0.10
N GLY A 19 -0.59 -12.07 0.67
CA GLY A 19 -0.57 -11.47 2.02
C GLY A 19 -0.90 -9.97 2.03
N HIS A 20 -0.40 -9.18 1.07
CA HIS A 20 -0.73 -7.76 0.97
C HIS A 20 -2.19 -7.55 0.54
N LEU A 21 -2.69 -8.38 -0.37
CA LEU A 21 -4.08 -8.30 -0.82
C LEU A 21 -5.06 -8.53 0.34
N ARG A 22 -4.87 -9.60 1.11
CA ARG A 22 -5.70 -9.87 2.29
C ARG A 22 -5.60 -8.76 3.33
N TYR A 23 -4.41 -8.19 3.52
CA TYR A 23 -4.21 -7.07 4.43
C TYR A 23 -5.02 -5.82 3.99
N PHE A 24 -5.01 -5.48 2.70
CA PHE A 24 -5.82 -4.37 2.18
C PHE A 24 -7.32 -4.66 2.20
N GLU A 25 -7.73 -5.92 1.96
CA GLU A 25 -9.13 -6.36 2.09
C GLU A 25 -9.66 -6.19 3.50
N GLU A 26 -8.90 -6.64 4.49
CA GLU A 26 -9.24 -6.45 5.89
C GLU A 26 -9.26 -4.95 6.25
N ALA A 27 -8.25 -4.18 5.81
CA ALA A 27 -8.17 -2.75 6.06
C ALA A 27 -9.37 -1.98 5.49
N LYS A 28 -9.75 -2.25 4.24
CA LYS A 28 -10.91 -1.63 3.58
C LYS A 28 -12.22 -1.92 4.33
N GLY A 29 -12.31 -3.05 5.04
CA GLY A 29 -13.47 -3.37 5.87
C GLY A 29 -13.71 -2.42 7.05
N PHE A 30 -12.72 -1.61 7.44
CA PHE A 30 -12.84 -0.66 8.55
C PHE A 30 -13.31 0.74 8.14
N GLY A 31 -13.55 1.01 6.86
CA GLY A 31 -14.01 2.34 6.44
C GLY A 31 -14.37 2.45 4.96
N ASP A 32 -14.61 3.68 4.51
CA ASP A 32 -15.13 3.96 3.17
C ASP A 32 -14.01 4.16 2.15
N ILE A 33 -12.87 4.71 2.59
CA ILE A 33 -11.73 5.08 1.75
C ILE A 33 -10.46 4.44 2.31
N LEU A 34 -9.73 3.70 1.48
CA LEU A 34 -8.43 3.14 1.78
C LEU A 34 -7.34 3.95 1.07
N VAL A 35 -6.52 4.61 1.87
CA VAL A 35 -5.30 5.28 1.43
C VAL A 35 -4.12 4.40 1.78
N VAL A 36 -3.26 4.08 0.82
CA VAL A 36 -2.04 3.32 1.03
C VAL A 36 -0.83 4.20 0.75
N THR A 37 0.08 4.34 1.70
CA THR A 37 1.33 5.08 1.49
C THR A 37 2.55 4.20 1.55
N LEU A 38 3.56 4.53 0.76
CA LEU A 38 4.77 3.73 0.65
C LEU A 38 6.00 4.39 1.29
N SER A 39 6.87 3.58 1.90
CA SER A 39 8.17 4.03 2.35
C SER A 39 9.08 4.30 1.13
N PRO A 40 9.70 5.50 0.99
CA PRO A 40 10.67 5.81 -0.05
C PRO A 40 11.90 4.90 0.01
N ASP A 41 12.52 4.60 -1.14
CA ASP A 41 13.61 3.61 -1.24
C ASP A 41 14.77 3.90 -0.29
N ARG A 42 15.13 5.18 -0.13
CA ARG A 42 16.20 5.64 0.75
C ARG A 42 16.00 5.31 2.24
N PHE A 43 14.78 4.97 2.65
CA PHE A 43 14.43 4.64 4.04
C PHE A 43 14.13 3.14 4.23
N VAL A 44 14.23 2.33 3.18
CA VAL A 44 13.96 0.89 3.27
C VAL A 44 15.25 0.16 3.62
N ASN A 45 15.26 -0.53 4.76
CA ASN A 45 16.32 -1.46 5.13
C ASN A 45 15.71 -2.84 5.41
N LYS A 46 15.65 -3.66 4.36
CA LYS A 46 15.04 -5.01 4.37
C LYS A 46 16.05 -6.12 4.07
N GLY A 47 17.34 -5.78 4.12
CA GLY A 47 18.44 -6.66 3.74
C GLY A 47 19.06 -6.28 2.38
N PRO A 48 20.17 -6.93 2.00
CA PRO A 48 20.83 -6.71 0.72
C PRO A 48 19.85 -6.87 -0.44
N GLU A 49 19.98 -6.01 -1.45
CA GLU A 49 19.16 -6.03 -2.69
C GLU A 49 17.66 -5.79 -2.47
N ARG A 50 17.25 -5.32 -1.28
CA ARG A 50 15.85 -4.96 -0.99
C ARG A 50 15.68 -3.45 -0.83
N PRO A 51 14.58 -2.87 -1.33
CA PRO A 51 13.47 -3.53 -2.04
C PRO A 51 13.86 -3.95 -3.47
N ILE A 52 13.28 -5.04 -3.98
CA ILE A 52 13.51 -5.51 -5.36
C ILE A 52 12.93 -4.51 -6.35
N PHE A 53 11.73 -4.02 -6.07
CA PHE A 53 11.11 -2.96 -6.86
C PHE A 53 11.34 -1.60 -6.19
N ASN A 54 11.81 -0.63 -6.98
CA ASN A 54 11.94 0.74 -6.53
C ASN A 54 10.56 1.35 -6.18
N GLN A 55 10.56 2.49 -5.51
CA GLN A 55 9.35 3.14 -5.01
C GLN A 55 8.34 3.45 -6.13
N LYS A 56 8.82 3.76 -7.34
CA LYS A 56 7.95 4.01 -8.49
C LYS A 56 7.20 2.75 -8.89
N LEU A 57 7.90 1.64 -9.10
CA LEU A 57 7.27 0.37 -9.47
C LEU A 57 6.33 -0.16 -8.39
N ARG A 58 6.70 0.02 -7.11
CA ARG A 58 5.82 -0.33 -5.98
C ARG A 58 4.55 0.54 -5.97
N SER A 59 4.66 1.84 -6.19
CA SER A 59 3.50 2.74 -6.27
C SER A 59 2.56 2.39 -7.44
N GLU A 60 3.10 2.03 -8.60
CA GLU A 60 2.33 1.61 -9.77
C GLU A 60 1.59 0.29 -9.51
N ALA A 61 2.25 -0.68 -8.89
CA ALA A 61 1.64 -1.95 -8.52
C ALA A 61 0.49 -1.76 -7.53
N LEU A 62 0.66 -0.90 -6.53
CA LEU A 62 -0.40 -0.56 -5.57
C LEU A 62 -1.57 0.18 -6.26
N ALA A 63 -1.27 1.17 -7.11
CA ALA A 63 -2.30 1.96 -7.80
C ALA A 63 -3.14 1.14 -8.79
N ALA A 64 -2.61 0.00 -9.25
CA ALA A 64 -3.35 -0.93 -10.11
C ALA A 64 -4.36 -1.79 -9.33
N LEU A 65 -4.30 -1.84 -7.99
CA LEU A 65 -5.23 -2.62 -7.18
C LEU A 65 -6.54 -1.86 -6.98
N GLN A 66 -7.65 -2.44 -7.47
CA GLN A 66 -8.99 -1.84 -7.38
C GLN A 66 -9.45 -1.55 -5.95
N ILE A 67 -8.88 -2.23 -4.94
CA ILE A 67 -9.26 -2.05 -3.54
C ILE A 67 -8.68 -0.79 -2.89
N ILE A 68 -7.63 -0.20 -3.50
CA ILE A 68 -6.95 0.98 -3.00
C ILE A 68 -7.52 2.21 -3.71
N ASP A 69 -8.05 3.17 -2.95
CA ASP A 69 -8.61 4.39 -3.54
C ASP A 69 -7.53 5.41 -3.86
N PHE A 70 -6.50 5.51 -3.02
CA PHE A 70 -5.39 6.45 -3.20
C PHE A 70 -4.04 5.84 -2.81
N VAL A 71 -3.01 6.17 -3.58
CA VAL A 71 -1.61 5.83 -3.30
C VAL A 71 -0.78 7.10 -3.19
N ALA A 72 0.05 7.22 -2.15
CA ALA A 72 0.97 8.35 -1.96
C ALA A 72 2.36 7.96 -1.43
#